data_AF-A0A0L0EZP6-F1
#
_entry.id   AF-A0A0L0EZP6-F1
#
_cell.length_a   1.000
_cell.length_b   1.000
_cell.length_c   1.000
_cell.angle_alpha   90.00
_cell.angle_beta   90.00
_cell.angle_gamma   90.00
#
_symmetry.space_group_name_H-M   'P 1'
#
loop_
_entity.id
_entity.type
_entity.pdbx_description
1 polymer ?
#
loop_
_entity_poly.entity_id
_entity_poly.type
_entity_poly.pdbx_seq_one_letter_code
_entity_poly.pdbx_strand_id
1 'polypeptide(L)'
;MASPFLQDVLLMTKFLPTWWRYSHSCFESALRESLKRMGVGCCPIYLLHSPVHWRPIEYWVEAAAKCKEKGLLKAFGLSNCNAEQ
;
A
#
# COMPACT_ATOMS: atom_id res chain seq x y z
N MET A 1 10.08 16.10 13.18
CA MET A 1 9.33 17.10 12.40
C MET A 1 9.60 16.82 10.93
N ALA A 2 8.56 16.66 10.11
CA ALA A 2 8.74 16.43 8.67
C ALA A 2 9.35 17.70 8.03
N SER A 3 10.25 17.52 7.07
CA SER A 3 10.87 18.61 6.32
C SER A 3 9.79 19.51 5.68
N PRO A 4 9.93 20.84 5.71
CA PRO A 4 8.96 21.77 5.11
C PRO A 4 8.72 21.51 3.60
N PHE A 5 9.63 20.84 2.90
CA PHE A 5 9.46 20.44 1.49
C PHE A 5 8.40 19.35 1.26
N LEU A 6 7.99 18.60 2.29
CA LEU A 6 6.99 17.52 2.15
C LEU A 6 5.54 18.02 2.14
N GLN A 7 5.30 19.31 2.46
CA GLN A 7 3.95 19.86 2.56
C GLN A 7 3.26 19.93 1.18
N ASP A 8 4.04 20.07 0.10
CA ASP A 8 3.55 20.25 -1.28
C ASP A 8 3.76 19.03 -2.19
N VAL A 9 4.22 17.90 -1.64
CA VAL A 9 4.54 16.70 -2.43
C VAL A 9 3.61 15.55 -2.10
N LEU A 10 2.95 15.00 -3.12
CA LEU A 10 2.15 13.79 -3.00
C LEU A 10 3.04 12.56 -3.18
N LEU A 11 3.24 11.81 -2.09
CA LEU A 11 3.97 10.54 -2.13
C LEU A 11 3.04 9.37 -2.49
N MET A 12 3.49 8.53 -3.42
CA MET A 12 2.83 7.29 -3.81
C MET A 12 3.85 6.17 -3.98
N THR A 13 3.52 4.98 -3.49
CA THR A 13 4.32 3.78 -3.71
C THR A 13 3.45 2.52 -3.77
N LYS A 14 4.04 1.36 -4.04
CA LYS A 14 3.31 0.16 -4.46
C LYS A 14 3.73 -1.10 -3.70
N PHE A 15 2.79 -2.00 -3.49
CA PHE A 15 2.95 -3.35 -2.95
C PHE A 15 2.81 -4.39 -4.07
N LEU A 16 3.82 -5.23 -4.27
CA LEU A 16 3.70 -6.40 -5.15
C LEU A 16 3.51 -7.67 -4.30
N PRO A 17 2.36 -8.36 -4.38
CA PRO A 17 2.18 -9.68 -3.78
C PRO A 17 3.05 -10.70 -4.52
N THR A 18 4.15 -11.11 -3.91
CA THR A 18 5.02 -12.19 -4.41
C THR A 18 4.67 -13.50 -3.70
N TRP A 19 5.29 -14.61 -4.10
CA TRP A 19 5.02 -15.92 -3.50
C TRP A 19 5.35 -16.03 -2.00
N TRP A 20 6.21 -15.16 -1.46
CA TRP A 20 6.47 -15.04 0.00
C TRP A 20 5.70 -13.89 0.69
N ARG A 21 4.80 -13.20 -0.03
CA ARG A 21 3.98 -12.08 0.48
C ARG A 21 2.50 -12.35 0.25
N TYR A 22 1.98 -13.40 0.87
CA TYR A 22 0.64 -13.94 0.60
C TYR A 22 -0.41 -13.66 1.69
N SER A 23 -0.05 -12.92 2.75
CA SER A 23 -0.93 -12.60 3.88
C SER A 23 -1.15 -11.09 4.07
N HIS A 24 -2.19 -10.72 4.82
CA HIS A 24 -2.39 -9.33 5.27
C HIS A 24 -1.21 -8.80 6.11
N SER A 25 -0.56 -9.65 6.91
CA SER A 25 0.62 -9.24 7.69
C SER A 25 1.81 -8.92 6.80
N CYS A 26 1.99 -9.62 5.68
CA CYS A 26 3.00 -9.28 4.68
C CYS A 26 2.72 -7.93 4.00
N PHE A 27 1.44 -7.60 3.76
CA PHE A 27 1.02 -6.30 3.23
C PHE A 27 1.38 -5.18 4.22
N GLU A 28 0.95 -5.32 5.47
CA GLU A 28 1.23 -4.33 6.51
C GLU A 28 2.73 -4.15 6.76
N SER A 29 3.49 -5.25 6.89
CA SER A 29 4.93 -5.23 7.08
C SER A 29 5.63 -4.46 5.95
N ALA A 30 5.25 -4.74 4.70
CA ALA A 30 5.82 -4.04 3.56
C ALA A 30 5.44 -2.55 3.49
N LEU A 31 4.22 -2.19 3.88
CA LEU A 31 3.82 -0.79 3.99
C LEU A 31 4.68 -0.08 5.04
N ARG A 32 4.83 -0.66 6.25
CA ARG A 32 5.68 -0.10 7.31
C ARG A 32 7.14 0.06 6.88
N GLU A 33 7.70 -0.92 6.19
CA GLU A 33 9.06 -0.80 5.65
C GLU A 33 9.16 0.27 4.55
N SER A 34 8.10 0.48 3.76
CA SER A 34 8.04 1.58 2.79
C SER A 34 8.00 2.95 3.48
N LEU A 35 7.18 3.08 4.52
CA LEU A 35 7.08 4.27 5.37
C LEU A 35 8.43 4.62 6.00
N LYS A 36 9.12 3.60 6.55
CA LYS A 36 10.47 3.73 7.13
C LYS A 36 11.48 4.25 6.09
N ARG A 37 11.51 3.67 4.89
CA ARG A 37 12.42 4.12 3.81
C ARG A 37 12.12 5.55 3.34
N MET A 38 10.85 5.95 3.32
CA MET A 38 10.43 7.30 2.93
C MET A 38 10.53 8.33 4.07
N GLY A 39 10.75 7.89 5.32
CA GLY A 39 10.79 8.78 6.48
C GLY A 39 9.44 9.42 6.83
N VAL A 40 8.32 8.78 6.50
CA VAL A 40 6.96 9.30 6.75
C VAL A 40 6.14 8.34 7.60
N GLY A 41 5.19 8.86 8.40
CA GLY A 41 4.33 8.03 9.26
C GLY A 41 3.11 7.45 8.56
N CYS A 42 2.72 8.00 7.41
CA CYS A 42 1.52 7.61 6.68
C CYS A 42 1.76 7.79 5.17
N CYS A 43 1.31 6.83 4.36
CA CYS A 43 1.41 6.90 2.91
C CYS A 43 0.14 7.55 2.33
N PRO A 44 0.23 8.68 1.60
CA PRO A 44 -0.95 9.28 0.99
C PRO A 44 -1.68 8.31 0.04
N ILE A 45 -0.95 7.66 -0.87
CA ILE A 45 -1.51 6.68 -1.82
C ILE A 45 -0.62 5.44 -1.85
N TYR A 46 -1.19 4.29 -1.51
CA TYR A 46 -0.51 3.00 -1.61
C TYR A 46 -1.21 2.12 -2.66
N LEU A 47 -0.48 1.63 -3.65
CA LEU A 47 -1.06 0.86 -4.75
C LEU A 47 -0.83 -0.64 -4.57
N LEU A 48 -1.78 -1.48 -4.99
CA LEU A 48 -1.48 -2.82 -5.46
C LEU A 48 -0.73 -2.70 -6.78
N HIS A 49 0.52 -3.17 -6.85
CA HIS A 49 1.36 -3.04 -8.03
C HIS A 49 0.76 -3.79 -9.22
N SER A 50 0.39 -5.06 -9.02
CA SER A 50 -0.31 -5.89 -10.00
C SER A 50 -1.17 -6.92 -9.28
N PRO A 51 -2.36 -7.25 -9.80
CA PRO A 51 -3.15 -8.37 -9.31
C PRO A 51 -2.43 -9.67 -9.65
N VAL A 52 -2.22 -10.53 -8.65
CA VAL A 52 -1.72 -11.89 -8.85
C VAL A 52 -2.85 -12.88 -8.64
N HIS A 53 -2.96 -13.86 -9.53
CA HIS A 53 -4.15 -14.71 -9.66
C HIS A 53 -4.46 -15.61 -8.45
N TRP A 54 -3.54 -15.80 -7.49
CA TRP A 54 -3.74 -16.67 -6.33
C TRP A 54 -4.45 -16.01 -5.14
N ARG A 55 -4.65 -14.68 -5.16
CA ARG A 55 -5.53 -13.99 -4.21
C ARG A 55 -6.43 -13.02 -4.99
N PRO A 56 -7.73 -12.95 -4.67
CA PRO A 56 -8.61 -11.95 -5.26
C PRO A 56 -8.17 -10.53 -4.84
N ILE A 57 -8.52 -9.51 -5.61
CA ILE A 57 -8.15 -8.11 -5.33
C ILE A 57 -8.73 -7.66 -3.98
N GLU A 58 -9.94 -8.12 -3.67
CA GLU A 58 -10.69 -7.86 -2.45
C GLU A 58 -9.92 -8.26 -1.19
N TYR A 59 -9.11 -9.32 -1.26
CA TYR A 59 -8.21 -9.71 -0.18
C TYR A 59 -7.22 -8.59 0.16
N TRP A 60 -6.65 -7.94 -0.86
CA TRP A 60 -5.72 -6.83 -0.68
C TRP A 60 -6.42 -5.51 -0.33
N VAL A 61 -7.65 -5.30 -0.82
CA VAL A 61 -8.50 -4.18 -0.40
C VAL A 61 -8.79 -4.27 1.10
N GLU A 62 -9.11 -5.46 1.62
CA GLU A 62 -9.32 -5.69 3.06
C GLU A 62 -8.04 -5.42 3.86
N ALA A 63 -6.88 -5.87 3.38
CA ALA A 63 -5.59 -5.57 4.00
C ALA A 63 -5.31 -4.05 4.04
N ALA A 64 -5.64 -3.34 2.97
CA ALA A 64 -5.49 -1.89 2.89
C ALA A 64 -6.45 -1.17 3.83
N ALA A 65 -7.71 -1.62 3.95
CA ALA A 65 -8.68 -1.09 4.90
C ALA A 65 -8.18 -1.20 6.35
N LYS A 66 -7.69 -2.38 6.75
CA LYS A 66 -7.06 -2.60 8.07
C LYS A 66 -5.86 -1.69 8.32
N CYS A 67 -5.04 -1.44 7.29
CA CYS A 67 -3.91 -0.51 7.39
C CYS A 67 -4.34 0.96 7.47
N LYS A 68 -5.44 1.32 6.80
CA LYS A 68 -6.06 2.66 6.87
C LYS A 68 -6.61 2.95 8.27
N GLU A 69 -7.30 2.00 8.89
CA GLU A 69 -7.76 2.09 10.28
C GLU A 69 -6.60 2.32 11.27
N LYS A 70 -5.44 1.73 10.98
CA LYS A 70 -4.20 1.94 11.74
C LYS A 70 -3.45 3.24 11.40
N GLY A 71 -3.96 4.06 10.48
CA GLY A 71 -3.35 5.33 10.06
C GLY A 71 -2.12 5.18 9.17
N LEU A 72 -1.83 4.00 8.61
CA LEU A 72 -0.62 3.75 7.83
C LEU A 72 -0.72 4.24 6.38
N LEU A 73 -1.93 4.38 5.85
CA LEU A 73 -2.21 4.96 4.53
C LEU A 73 -3.50 5.79 4.53
N LYS A 74 -3.65 6.71 3.57
CA LYS A 74 -4.89 7.50 3.37
C LYS A 74 -5.79 6.93 2.28
N ALA A 75 -5.21 6.56 1.15
CA ALA A 75 -5.91 5.97 0.00
C ALA A 75 -5.19 4.72 -0.50
N PHE A 76 -5.98 3.80 -1.06
CA PHE A 76 -5.51 2.61 -1.74
C PHE A 76 -5.93 2.66 -3.20
N GLY A 77 -5.08 2.17 -4.09
CA GLY A 77 -5.41 2.09 -5.52
C GLY A 77 -4.86 0.83 -6.16
N LEU A 78 -5.22 0.63 -7.42
CA LEU A 78 -4.85 -0.54 -8.20
C LEU A 78 -3.99 -0.12 -9.39
N SER A 79 -3.14 -1.03 -9.85
CA SER A 79 -2.33 -0.89 -11.05
C SER A 79 -2.33 -2.21 -11.79
N ASN A 80 -2.20 -2.15 -13.13
CA ASN A 80 -2.19 -3.33 -14.00
C ASN A 80 -3.43 -4.24 -13.85
N CYS A 81 -4.60 -3.64 -13.62
CA CYS A 81 -5.90 -4.33 -13.62
C CYS A 81 -6.60 -4.10 -14.97
N ASN A 82 -7.40 -5.07 -15.41
CA ASN A 82 -8.34 -4.89 -16.52
C ASN A 82 -9.68 -4.29 -16.00
N ALA A 83 -10.69 -4.16 -16.86
CA ALA A 83 -11.97 -3.55 -16.48
C ALA A 83 -12.86 -4.45 -15.60
N GLU A 84 -12.62 -5.76 -15.57
CA GLU A 84 -13.35 -6.71 -14.72
C GLU A 84 -12.77 -6.79 -13.31
N GLN A 85 -11.52 -6.32 -13.15
CA GLN A 85 -10.72 -6.33 -11.92
C GLN A 85 -10.79 -4.99 -11.20
#